data_AF-A0A800AUE7-F1
#
_entry.id   AF-A0A800AUE7-F1
#
_cell.length_a   1.000
_cell.length_b   1.000
_cell.length_c   1.000
_cell.angle_alpha   90.00
_cell.angle_beta   90.00
_cell.angle_gamma   90.00
#
_symmetry.space_group_name_H-M   'P 1'
#
loop_
_entity.id
_entity.type
_entity.pdbx_description
1 polymer ?
#
loop_
_entity_poly.entity_id
_entity_poly.type
_entity_poly.pdbx_seq_one_letter_code
_entity_poly.pdbx_strand_id
1 'polypeptide(L)' 'MNVEEKIKEIIAEQLGVKKEEIKPESSFIDDLGADSLDTVEVVMA' A
#
# COMPACT_ATOMS: atom_id res chain seq x y z
N MET A 1 -17.50 -1.55 6.00
CA MET A 1 -16.10 -1.82 5.63
C MET A 1 -15.74 -0.85 4.55
N ASN A 2 -14.91 0.15 4.87
CA ASN A 2 -14.55 1.19 3.92
C ASN A 2 -13.49 0.66 2.96
N VAL A 3 -13.54 1.02 1.67
CA VAL A 3 -12.57 0.55 0.67
C VAL A 3 -11.13 0.94 1.08
N GLU A 4 -10.98 2.11 1.69
CA GLU A 4 -9.69 2.59 2.22
C GLU A 4 -9.06 1.67 3.27
N GLU A 5 -9.86 1.09 4.19
CA GLU A 5 -9.34 0.15 5.19
C GLU A 5 -8.83 -1.13 4.55
N LYS A 6 -9.57 -1.67 3.57
CA LYS A 6 -9.14 -2.85 2.80
C LYS A 6 -7.85 -2.58 2.05
N ILE A 7 -7.76 -1.42 1.40
CA ILE A 7 -6.56 -1.03 0.66
C ILE A 7 -5.37 -0.89 1.61
N LYS A 8 -5.52 -0.19 2.75
CA LYS A 8 -4.44 -0.07 3.75
C LYS A 8 -4.01 -1.42 4.32
N GLU A 9 -4.94 -2.36 4.47
CA GLU A 9 -4.64 -3.70 4.95
C GLU A 9 -3.84 -4.50 3.93
N ILE A 10 -4.25 -4.49 2.66
CA ILE A 10 -3.52 -5.13 1.55
C ILE A 10 -2.11 -4.54 1.45
N ILE A 11 -1.99 -3.22 1.42
CA ILE A 11 -0.69 -2.52 1.32
C ILE A 11 0.21 -2.86 2.51
N ALA A 12 -0.31 -2.84 3.73
CA ALA A 12 0.45 -3.17 4.93
C ALA A 12 0.97 -4.61 4.90
N GLU A 13 0.16 -5.54 4.40
CA GLU A 13 0.50 -6.96 4.29
C GLU A 13 1.48 -7.24 3.14
N GLN A 14 1.27 -6.62 1.98
CA GLN A 14 2.13 -6.76 0.80
C GLN A 14 3.51 -6.14 1.00
N LEU A 15 3.56 -4.93 1.57
CA LEU A 15 4.80 -4.15 1.73
C LEU A 15 5.46 -4.36 3.09
N GLY A 16 4.81 -5.07 4.01
CA GLY A 16 5.32 -5.28 5.37
C GLY A 16 5.41 -4.00 6.21
N VAL A 17 4.70 -2.95 5.82
CA VAL A 17 4.65 -1.64 6.49
C VAL A 17 3.45 -1.56 7.44
N LYS A 18 3.50 -0.69 8.44
CA LYS A 18 2.37 -0.54 9.37
C LYS A 18 1.25 0.29 8.74
N LYS A 19 0.00 -0.05 9.04
CA LYS A 19 -1.18 0.76 8.61
C LYS A 19 -1.10 2.23 9.04
N GLU A 20 -0.38 2.50 10.12
CA GLU A 20 -0.11 3.83 10.68
C GLU A 20 0.85 4.66 9.83
N GLU A 21 1.72 4.00 9.06
CA GLU A 21 2.68 4.64 8.14
C GLU A 21 2.05 4.92 6.76
N ILE A 22 0.93 4.27 6.45
CA ILE A 22 0.19 4.46 5.19
C ILE A 22 -0.69 5.70 5.30
N LYS A 23 -0.20 6.83 4.78
CA LYS A 23 -0.99 8.04 4.62
C LYS A 23 -1.68 8.05 3.25
N PRO A 24 -2.85 8.71 3.11
CA PRO A 24 -3.49 8.90 1.80
C PRO A 24 -2.60 9.63 0.79
N GLU A 25 -1.63 10.38 1.30
CA GLU A 25 -0.69 11.21 0.55
C GLU A 25 0.66 10.50 0.32
N SER A 26 0.86 9.33 0.94
CA SER A 26 2.13 8.59 0.85
C SER A 26 2.34 8.07 -0.57
N SER A 27 3.55 8.26 -1.09
CA SER A 27 4.00 7.61 -2.33
C SER A 27 4.26 6.13 -2.04
N PHE A 28 3.63 5.24 -2.81
CA PHE A 28 3.87 3.80 -2.70
C PHE A 28 5.35 3.46 -2.86
N ILE A 29 6.03 4.14 -3.78
CA ILE A 29 7.44 3.87 -4.11
C ILE A 29 8.37 4.58 -3.12
N ASP A 30 8.18 5.88 -2.92
CA ASP A 30 9.13 6.69 -2.15
C ASP A 30 8.94 6.57 -0.63
N ASP A 31 7.70 6.44 -0.16
CA ASP A 31 7.38 6.40 1.27
C ASP A 31 7.17 4.98 1.81
N LEU A 32 6.59 4.08 1.00
CA LEU A 32 6.32 2.70 1.40
C LEU A 32 7.34 1.70 0.85
N GLY A 33 8.30 2.15 0.04
CA GLY A 33 9.36 1.32 -0.50
C GLY A 33 8.87 0.24 -1.46
N ALA A 34 7.68 0.43 -2.06
CA ALA A 34 7.15 -0.48 -3.06
C ALA A 34 8.05 -0.49 -4.29
N ASP A 35 8.50 -1.66 -4.70
CA ASP A 35 9.23 -1.77 -5.95
C ASP A 35 8.24 -1.57 -7.12
N SER A 36 8.78 -1.22 -8.27
CA SER A 36 8.03 -1.03 -9.53
C SER A 36 7.12 -2.21 -9.89
N LEU A 37 7.44 -3.43 -9.43
CA LEU A 37 6.60 -4.63 -9.58
C LEU A 37 5.42 -4.66 -8.59
N ASP A 38 5.64 -4.29 -7.33
CA ASP A 38 4.62 -4.30 -6.28
C ASP A 38 3.46 -3.35 -6.61
N THR A 39 3.77 -2.19 -7.21
CA THR A 39 2.76 -1.21 -7.64
C THR A 39 1.87 -1.73 -8.79
N VAL A 40 2.38 -2.62 -9.65
CA VAL A 40 1.63 -3.19 -10.77
C VAL A 40 0.70 -4.30 -10.29
N GLU A 41 1.13 -5.11 -9.32
CA GLU A 41 0.28 -6.14 -8.72
C GLU A 41 -0.92 -5.55 -7.99
N VAL A 42 -0.74 -4.44 -7.25
CA VAL A 42 -1.84 -3.77 -6.52
C VAL A 42 -2.90 -3.19 -7.46
N VAL A 43 -2.54 -2.76 -8.67
CA VAL A 43 -3.50 -2.22 -9.66
C VAL A 43 -4.23 -3.34 -10.42
N MET A 44 -3.65 -4.54 -10.47
CA MET A 44 -4.20 -5.67 -11.21
C MET A 44 -5.09 -6.58 -10.36
N ALA A 45 -5.02 -6.47 -9.03
CA ALA A 45 -5.78 -7.26 -8.05
C ALA A 45 -7.15 -6.67 -7.69
#